data_AF-A0A4Z0ZW90-F1
#
_entry.id   AF-A0A4Z0ZW90-F1
#
_cell.length_a   1.000
_cell.length_b   1.000
_cell.length_c   1.000
_cell.angle_alpha   90.00
_cell.angle_beta   90.00
_cell.angle_gamma   90.00
#
_symmetry.space_group_name_H-M   'P 1'
#
loop_
_entity.id
_entity.type
_entity.pdbx_description
1 polymer ?
#
loop_
_entity_poly.entity_id
_entity_poly.type
_entity_poly.pdbx_seq_one_letter_code
_entity_poly.pdbx_strand_id
1 'polypeptide(L)'
;MSSQAEFRDEFVPQSVHLTQKDNFNPDGSHNMDKSIWGRFNQCYVASAVSTMTQNANFLTSEGKIDPQKRWFMDEFAYNNLLNGAILERAKNGEINVKEGFNEEPSKVRFLWLRHADLMSLMFGDYSKKKYHYRFYSYSEKDLINTTKLGLQTLFSVKIREIYGSGDGHIVSSCGLRYNEKGEVIGIFIQDPAGSLFEKNSYRNDLFTGEKVYWSLSQLRRITKTGCHIMKLEERKNG
;
A
#
# COMPACT_ATOMS: atom_id res chain seq x y z
N MET A 1 30.79 26.95 -10.05
CA MET A 1 29.92 26.79 -8.86
C MET A 1 28.66 26.10 -9.35
N SER A 2 28.45 24.84 -8.96
CA SER A 2 27.23 24.10 -9.30
C SER A 2 26.09 24.64 -8.44
N SER A 3 25.09 25.28 -9.05
CA SER A 3 23.85 25.59 -8.34
C SER A 3 23.23 24.26 -7.93
N GLN A 4 23.25 23.94 -6.65
CA GLN A 4 22.40 22.86 -6.14
C GLN A 4 20.97 23.29 -6.48
N ALA A 5 20.32 22.58 -7.40
CA ALA A 5 18.92 22.81 -7.70
C ALA A 5 18.14 22.71 -6.39
N GLU A 6 17.40 23.75 -6.04
CA GLU A 6 16.62 23.76 -4.82
C GLU A 6 15.38 22.89 -5.02
N PHE A 7 15.20 21.92 -4.14
CA PHE A 7 14.04 21.04 -4.15
C PHE A 7 13.27 21.21 -2.85
N ARG A 8 11.95 21.08 -2.92
CA ARG A 8 11.07 21.07 -1.75
C ARG A 8 10.41 19.71 -1.62
N ASP A 9 10.56 19.10 -0.45
CA ASP A 9 9.92 17.83 -0.13
C ASP A 9 8.70 18.07 0.77
N GLU A 10 7.55 17.49 0.40
CA GLU A 10 6.35 17.47 1.23
C GLU A 10 5.99 16.02 1.55
N PHE A 11 5.82 15.71 2.83
CA PHE A 11 5.49 14.36 3.30
C PHE A 11 4.07 14.30 3.86
N VAL A 12 3.45 13.13 3.77
CA VAL A 12 2.19 12.88 4.47
C VAL A 12 2.42 12.93 6.00
N PRO A 13 1.49 13.48 6.81
CA PRO A 13 1.80 13.94 8.17
C PRO A 13 2.13 12.85 9.21
N GLN A 14 1.90 11.57 8.88
CA GLN A 14 2.25 10.43 9.72
C GLN A 14 2.68 9.27 8.81
N SER A 15 3.81 8.65 9.06
CA SER A 15 4.29 7.48 8.32
C SER A 15 4.19 6.28 9.26
N VAL A 16 3.15 5.45 9.13
CA VAL A 16 2.81 4.39 10.12
C VAL A 16 3.47 3.04 9.79
N HIS A 17 4.35 2.97 8.79
CA HIS A 17 4.95 1.71 8.30
C HIS A 17 6.00 1.04 9.22
N LEU A 18 5.95 1.32 10.53
CA LEU A 18 6.71 0.57 11.52
C LEU A 18 6.28 -0.91 11.55
N THR A 19 5.01 -1.23 11.29
CA THR A 19 4.47 -2.59 11.50
C THR A 19 4.84 -3.60 10.43
N GLN A 20 5.10 -3.16 9.19
CA GLN A 20 5.47 -4.08 8.11
C GLN A 20 6.93 -4.58 8.23
N LYS A 21 7.79 -3.78 8.89
CA LYS A 21 9.19 -4.10 9.21
C LYS A 21 9.33 -5.03 10.42
N ASP A 22 8.37 -4.97 11.34
CA ASP A 22 8.33 -5.80 12.56
C ASP A 22 7.54 -7.10 12.37
N ASN A 23 7.20 -7.45 11.12
CA ASN A 23 6.40 -8.65 10.85
C ASN A 23 7.25 -9.92 10.93
N PHE A 24 7.26 -10.48 12.13
CA PHE A 24 7.73 -11.82 12.40
C PHE A 24 6.57 -12.82 12.23
N ASN A 25 6.88 -13.97 11.64
CA ASN A 25 6.02 -15.15 11.74
C ASN A 25 5.79 -15.50 13.22
N PRO A 26 4.75 -16.28 13.57
CA PRO A 26 4.55 -16.75 14.95
C PRO A 26 5.75 -17.51 15.55
N ASP A 27 6.65 -18.01 14.71
CA ASP A 27 7.89 -18.68 15.08
C ASP A 27 9.09 -17.71 15.30
N GLY A 28 8.87 -16.40 15.19
CA GLY A 28 9.90 -15.37 15.36
C GLY A 28 10.83 -15.18 14.17
N SER A 29 10.64 -15.90 13.05
CA SER A 29 11.37 -15.66 11.79
C SER A 29 10.78 -14.48 11.04
N HIS A 30 11.57 -13.78 10.22
CA HIS A 30 11.02 -12.68 9.42
C HIS A 30 10.01 -13.24 8.41
N ASN A 31 8.86 -12.60 8.23
CA ASN A 31 7.92 -12.98 7.17
C ASN A 31 8.55 -12.95 5.74
N MET A 32 9.73 -12.35 5.59
CA MET A 32 10.53 -12.29 4.36
C MET A 32 11.28 -13.61 4.07
N ASP A 33 11.46 -14.49 5.06
CA ASP A 33 12.26 -15.73 4.97
C ASP A 33 11.48 -16.94 4.39
N LYS A 34 10.16 -16.83 4.19
CA LYS A 34 9.32 -17.91 3.61
C LYS A 34 9.16 -17.79 2.10
N SER A 35 8.65 -18.83 1.42
CA SER A 35 8.53 -18.90 -0.05
C SER A 35 7.67 -17.75 -0.65
N ILE A 36 7.89 -17.42 -1.94
CA ILE A 36 7.42 -16.18 -2.63
C ILE A 36 5.91 -15.90 -2.50
N TRP A 37 5.08 -16.92 -2.30
CA TRP A 37 3.64 -16.81 -2.57
C TRP A 37 2.78 -16.48 -1.33
N GLY A 38 3.09 -17.01 -0.15
CA GLY A 38 2.41 -16.62 1.10
C GLY A 38 2.74 -15.19 1.55
N ARG A 39 3.86 -14.64 1.04
CA ARG A 39 4.36 -13.29 1.33
C ARG A 39 3.46 -12.18 0.82
N PHE A 40 2.74 -12.39 -0.27
CA PHE A 40 2.04 -11.28 -0.94
C PHE A 40 0.81 -10.78 -0.19
N ASN A 41 -0.05 -11.68 0.27
CA ASN A 41 -1.23 -11.28 1.04
C ASN A 41 -0.84 -10.74 2.42
N GLN A 42 0.21 -11.27 3.04
CA GLN A 42 0.77 -10.73 4.28
C GLN A 42 1.35 -9.32 4.08
N CYS A 43 2.11 -9.09 3.01
CA CYS A 43 2.56 -7.74 2.65
C CYS A 43 1.36 -6.81 2.42
N TYR A 44 0.31 -7.29 1.76
CA TYR A 44 -0.88 -6.49 1.57
C TYR A 44 -1.55 -6.16 2.91
N VAL A 45 -1.78 -7.14 3.79
CA VAL A 45 -2.39 -6.93 5.12
C VAL A 45 -1.67 -5.82 5.88
N ALA A 46 -0.33 -5.92 5.98
CA ALA A 46 0.48 -4.94 6.69
C ALA A 46 0.40 -3.55 6.05
N SER A 47 0.54 -3.47 4.71
CA SER A 47 0.42 -2.20 4.00
C SER A 47 -0.99 -1.60 4.11
N ALA A 48 -2.03 -2.42 4.06
CA ALA A 48 -3.42 -2.00 4.22
C ALA A 48 -3.67 -1.41 5.60
N VAL A 49 -3.28 -2.10 6.65
CA VAL A 49 -3.41 -1.64 8.04
C VAL A 49 -2.68 -0.31 8.27
N SER A 50 -1.45 -0.21 7.78
CA SER A 50 -0.63 1.01 7.87
C SER A 50 -1.29 2.18 7.13
N THR A 51 -1.65 1.99 5.86
CA THR A 51 -2.30 3.03 5.04
C THR A 51 -3.66 3.44 5.61
N MET A 52 -4.46 2.50 6.12
CA MET A 52 -5.72 2.82 6.79
C MET A 52 -5.52 3.67 8.02
N THR A 53 -4.61 3.25 8.90
CA THR A 53 -4.32 3.95 10.15
C THR A 53 -3.82 5.37 9.88
N GLN A 54 -2.93 5.53 8.89
CA GLN A 54 -2.43 6.85 8.49
C GLN A 54 -3.56 7.75 7.96
N ASN A 55 -4.32 7.26 6.98
CA ASN A 55 -5.37 8.05 6.34
C ASN A 55 -6.43 8.46 7.37
N ALA A 56 -6.76 7.55 8.27
CA ALA A 56 -7.65 7.79 9.39
C ALA A 56 -7.13 8.87 10.34
N ASN A 57 -5.90 8.74 10.83
CA ASN A 57 -5.32 9.72 11.75
C ASN A 57 -5.22 11.10 11.10
N PHE A 58 -4.87 11.16 9.81
CA PHE A 58 -4.88 12.39 9.05
C PHE A 58 -6.29 13.00 8.94
N LEU A 59 -7.29 12.21 8.53
CA LEU A 59 -8.67 12.72 8.48
C LEU A 59 -9.19 13.14 9.86
N THR A 60 -8.70 12.51 10.93
CA THR A 60 -9.02 12.88 12.31
C THR A 60 -8.40 14.22 12.68
N SER A 61 -7.12 14.44 12.37
CA SER A 61 -6.45 15.72 12.62
C SER A 61 -7.07 16.87 11.81
N GLU A 62 -7.60 16.55 10.63
CA GLU A 62 -8.34 17.49 9.77
C GLU A 62 -9.79 17.72 10.23
N GLY A 63 -10.25 17.09 11.32
CA GLY A 63 -11.62 17.19 11.82
C GLY A 63 -12.69 16.60 10.89
N LYS A 64 -12.27 15.78 9.90
CA LYS A 64 -13.17 15.17 8.89
C LYS A 64 -13.84 13.90 9.40
N ILE A 65 -13.26 13.26 10.41
CA ILE A 65 -13.82 12.11 11.11
C ILE A 65 -13.66 12.29 12.63
N ASP A 66 -14.44 11.55 13.41
CA ASP A 66 -14.55 11.72 14.87
C ASP A 66 -13.19 11.56 15.59
N PRO A 67 -12.73 12.55 16.38
CA PRO A 67 -11.46 12.51 17.10
C PRO A 67 -11.44 11.66 18.36
N GLN A 68 -12.59 11.21 18.87
CA GLN A 68 -12.64 10.41 20.10
C GLN A 68 -12.19 8.96 19.92
N LYS A 69 -11.96 8.52 18.69
CA LYS A 69 -11.51 7.16 18.42
C LYS A 69 -10.08 7.23 17.86
N ARG A 70 -9.11 6.73 18.61
CA ARG A 70 -7.76 6.50 18.07
C ARG A 70 -7.83 5.32 17.11
N TRP A 71 -7.15 5.44 15.96
CA TRP A 71 -7.07 4.36 15.01
C TRP A 71 -5.86 3.50 15.28
N PHE A 72 -6.15 2.25 15.59
CA PHE A 72 -5.20 1.16 15.56
C PHE A 72 -5.94 -0.02 14.95
N MET A 73 -5.33 -0.67 13.96
CA MET A 73 -5.88 -1.85 13.34
C MET A 73 -4.90 -2.99 13.55
N ASP A 74 -5.40 -4.08 14.13
CA ASP A 74 -4.60 -5.26 14.40
C ASP A 74 -4.45 -6.08 13.11
N GLU A 75 -3.21 -6.33 12.69
CA GLU A 75 -2.90 -7.04 11.45
C GLU A 75 -3.41 -8.49 11.47
N PHE A 76 -3.35 -9.15 12.63
CA PHE A 76 -3.83 -10.53 12.78
C PHE A 76 -5.36 -10.59 12.64
N ALA A 77 -6.08 -9.67 13.27
CA ALA A 77 -7.53 -9.54 13.13
C ALA A 77 -7.93 -9.23 11.67
N TYR A 78 -7.23 -8.30 11.01
CA TYR A 78 -7.47 -8.00 9.60
C TYR A 78 -7.26 -9.24 8.71
N ASN A 79 -6.16 -9.96 8.92
CA ASN A 79 -5.85 -11.18 8.19
C ASN A 79 -6.93 -12.25 8.37
N ASN A 80 -7.43 -12.46 9.60
CA ASN A 80 -8.50 -13.42 9.87
C ASN A 80 -9.81 -13.04 9.18
N LEU A 81 -10.19 -11.76 9.20
CA LEU A 81 -11.38 -11.26 8.49
C LEU A 81 -11.27 -11.46 6.98
N LEU A 82 -10.11 -11.14 6.41
CA LEU A 82 -9.83 -11.36 4.99
C LEU A 82 -9.97 -12.84 4.64
N ASN A 83 -9.34 -13.74 5.41
CA ASN A 83 -9.43 -15.18 5.17
C ASN A 83 -10.88 -15.69 5.27
N GLY A 84 -11.65 -15.23 6.26
CA GLY A 84 -13.07 -15.55 6.39
C GLY A 84 -13.89 -15.15 5.16
N ALA A 85 -13.72 -13.92 4.69
CA ALA A 85 -14.43 -13.41 3.51
C ALA A 85 -14.07 -14.17 2.21
N ILE A 86 -12.81 -14.62 2.08
CA ILE A 86 -12.37 -15.44 0.95
C ILE A 86 -13.05 -16.82 0.98
N LEU A 87 -13.06 -17.47 2.15
CA LEU A 87 -13.63 -18.80 2.34
C LEU A 87 -15.14 -18.81 2.10
N GLU A 88 -15.86 -17.77 2.49
CA GLU A 88 -17.31 -17.65 2.27
C GLU A 88 -17.64 -17.59 0.76
N ARG A 89 -16.95 -16.75 -0.01
CA ARG A 89 -17.18 -16.63 -1.46
C ARG A 89 -16.79 -17.89 -2.23
N ALA A 90 -15.75 -18.59 -1.76
CA ALA A 90 -15.39 -19.90 -2.27
C ALA A 90 -16.53 -20.92 -2.07
N LYS A 91 -17.16 -20.93 -0.88
CA LYS A 91 -18.34 -21.78 -0.61
C LYS A 91 -19.53 -21.41 -1.50
N ASN A 92 -19.72 -20.12 -1.78
CA ASN A 92 -20.79 -19.62 -2.65
C ASN A 92 -20.51 -19.84 -4.15
N GLY A 93 -19.37 -20.42 -4.53
CA GLY A 93 -19.00 -20.65 -5.93
C GLY A 93 -18.65 -19.39 -6.72
N GLU A 94 -18.57 -18.23 -6.07
CA GLU A 94 -18.27 -16.94 -6.70
C GLU A 94 -16.80 -16.79 -7.07
N ILE A 95 -15.94 -17.54 -6.39
CA ILE A 95 -14.51 -17.64 -6.69
C ILE A 95 -14.25 -19.12 -6.93
N ASN A 96 -13.81 -19.45 -8.15
CA ASN A 96 -13.40 -20.82 -8.44
C ASN A 96 -12.03 -21.07 -7.80
N VAL A 97 -12.02 -21.74 -6.65
CA VAL A 97 -10.78 -22.19 -5.97
C VAL A 97 -10.10 -23.35 -6.73
N LYS A 98 -10.57 -23.67 -7.95
CA LYS A 98 -10.02 -24.71 -8.83
C LYS A 98 -9.51 -24.13 -10.15
N GLU A 99 -8.50 -23.27 -10.07
CA GLU A 99 -7.36 -23.29 -11.01
C GLU A 99 -6.09 -23.13 -10.18
N GLY A 100 -5.70 -24.23 -9.52
CA GLY A 100 -4.54 -24.33 -8.64
C GLY A 100 -4.77 -25.25 -7.44
N PHE A 101 -5.09 -26.53 -7.66
CA PHE A 101 -5.18 -27.50 -6.56
C PHE A 101 -3.82 -27.67 -5.86
N ASN A 102 -3.84 -27.67 -4.52
CA ASN A 102 -2.75 -27.80 -3.54
C ASN A 102 -2.19 -26.50 -2.91
N GLU A 103 -2.90 -25.39 -3.04
CA GLU A 103 -2.42 -24.10 -2.55
C GLU A 103 -3.39 -23.54 -1.48
N GLU A 104 -2.87 -23.19 -0.29
CA GLU A 104 -3.63 -22.55 0.80
C GLU A 104 -4.38 -21.30 0.30
N PRO A 105 -5.51 -20.88 0.92
CA PRO A 105 -6.19 -19.62 0.60
C PRO A 105 -5.27 -18.38 0.52
N SER A 106 -4.14 -18.42 1.24
CA SER A 106 -3.03 -17.46 1.19
C SER A 106 -2.37 -17.32 -0.19
N LYS A 107 -2.65 -18.21 -1.14
CA LYS A 107 -2.03 -18.30 -2.47
C LYS A 107 -2.99 -17.98 -3.63
N VAL A 108 -4.25 -17.60 -3.35
CA VAL A 108 -5.14 -17.01 -4.37
C VAL A 108 -4.53 -15.69 -4.87
N ARG A 109 -4.27 -15.59 -6.18
CA ARG A 109 -3.65 -14.41 -6.78
C ARG A 109 -4.54 -13.18 -6.60
N PHE A 110 -4.05 -12.25 -5.78
CA PHE A 110 -4.34 -10.81 -5.83
C PHE A 110 -5.83 -10.43 -5.75
N LEU A 111 -6.36 -10.45 -4.53
CA LEU A 111 -7.73 -10.05 -4.24
C LEU A 111 -7.83 -8.56 -3.87
N TRP A 112 -7.30 -7.67 -4.71
CA TRP A 112 -7.39 -6.21 -4.51
C TRP A 112 -8.79 -5.75 -4.15
N LEU A 113 -9.79 -6.28 -4.87
CA LEU A 113 -11.19 -5.96 -4.63
C LEU A 113 -11.64 -6.39 -3.23
N ARG A 114 -11.13 -7.50 -2.69
CA ARG A 114 -11.48 -7.95 -1.33
C ARG A 114 -10.84 -7.09 -0.26
N HIS A 115 -9.57 -6.73 -0.44
CA HIS A 115 -8.96 -5.73 0.42
C HIS A 115 -9.70 -4.40 0.34
N ALA A 116 -10.12 -3.97 -0.87
CA ALA A 116 -10.88 -2.72 -1.05
C ALA A 116 -12.19 -2.76 -0.26
N ASP A 117 -12.93 -3.86 -0.37
CA ASP A 117 -14.20 -4.05 0.29
C ASP A 117 -14.04 -4.11 1.82
N LEU A 118 -13.06 -4.88 2.32
CA LEU A 118 -12.81 -4.99 3.75
C LEU A 118 -12.35 -3.67 4.35
N MET A 119 -11.38 -3.00 3.71
CA MET A 119 -10.93 -1.67 4.11
C MET A 119 -12.09 -0.66 4.06
N SER A 120 -12.95 -0.72 3.05
CA SER A 120 -14.13 0.14 2.95
C SER A 120 -15.19 -0.13 4.00
N LEU A 121 -15.39 -1.38 4.40
CA LEU A 121 -16.31 -1.76 5.47
C LEU A 121 -15.81 -1.21 6.81
N MET A 122 -14.57 -1.56 7.16
CA MET A 122 -13.93 -1.13 8.41
C MET A 122 -13.83 0.39 8.49
N PHE A 123 -13.44 1.06 7.39
CA PHE A 123 -13.37 2.52 7.35
C PHE A 123 -14.76 3.17 7.29
N GLY A 124 -15.70 2.55 6.59
CA GLY A 124 -17.05 3.03 6.38
C GLY A 124 -17.81 3.13 7.71
N ASP A 125 -17.77 2.09 8.53
CA ASP A 125 -18.47 2.11 9.83
C ASP A 125 -17.92 3.21 10.75
N TYR A 126 -16.61 3.45 10.70
CA TYR A 126 -16.01 4.54 11.46
C TYR A 126 -16.38 5.90 10.90
N SER A 127 -16.24 6.09 9.58
CA SER A 127 -16.42 7.39 8.92
C SER A 127 -17.89 7.75 8.68
N LYS A 128 -18.85 7.05 9.32
CA LYS A 128 -20.29 7.19 9.06
C LYS A 128 -20.62 7.04 7.57
N LYS A 129 -19.93 6.10 6.92
CA LYS A 129 -19.97 5.78 5.49
C LYS A 129 -19.56 6.93 4.57
N LYS A 130 -18.95 8.00 5.09
CA LYS A 130 -18.51 9.15 4.30
C LYS A 130 -17.35 8.82 3.36
N TYR A 131 -16.45 7.93 3.77
CA TYR A 131 -15.29 7.55 2.96
C TYR A 131 -15.30 6.05 2.63
N HIS A 132 -14.65 5.67 1.54
CA HIS A 132 -14.40 4.29 1.17
C HIS A 132 -13.07 4.12 0.44
N TYR A 133 -12.55 2.89 0.40
CA TYR A 133 -11.40 2.55 -0.43
C TYR A 133 -11.87 2.01 -1.77
N ARG A 134 -11.28 2.51 -2.85
CA ARG A 134 -11.57 2.01 -4.19
C ARG A 134 -10.31 1.56 -4.89
N PHE A 135 -10.49 0.50 -5.66
CA PHE A 135 -9.48 -0.11 -6.51
C PHE A 135 -9.61 0.44 -7.93
N TYR A 136 -8.47 0.79 -8.52
CA TYR A 136 -8.39 1.34 -9.86
C TYR A 136 -7.18 0.78 -10.62
N SER A 137 -7.26 0.82 -11.94
CA SER A 137 -6.07 0.78 -12.78
C SER A 137 -5.16 1.95 -12.44
N TYR A 138 -3.84 1.73 -12.53
CA TYR A 138 -2.87 2.75 -12.18
C TYR A 138 -3.05 4.05 -12.98
N SER A 139 -2.93 5.18 -12.28
CA SER A 139 -2.90 6.53 -12.83
C SER A 139 -1.94 7.37 -12.01
N GLU A 140 -0.87 7.85 -12.66
CA GLU A 140 0.13 8.72 -12.02
C GLU A 140 -0.52 9.98 -11.43
N LYS A 141 -1.47 10.55 -12.18
CA LYS A 141 -2.22 11.73 -11.75
C LYS A 141 -3.02 11.45 -10.49
N ASP A 142 -3.69 10.30 -10.39
CA ASP A 142 -4.48 9.93 -9.21
C ASP A 142 -3.58 9.71 -8.00
N LEU A 143 -2.44 9.05 -8.18
CA LEU A 143 -1.45 8.84 -7.13
C LEU A 143 -0.92 10.18 -6.58
N ILE A 144 -0.50 11.08 -7.48
CA ILE A 144 -0.02 12.41 -7.12
C ILE A 144 -1.11 13.21 -6.42
N ASN A 145 -2.32 13.28 -6.99
CA ASN A 145 -3.41 14.05 -6.43
C ASN A 145 -3.80 13.57 -5.03
N THR A 146 -3.85 12.25 -4.81
CA THR A 146 -4.17 11.69 -3.50
C THR A 146 -3.07 12.03 -2.49
N THR A 147 -1.81 11.93 -2.89
CA THR A 147 -0.67 12.28 -2.02
C THR A 147 -0.64 13.77 -1.68
N LYS A 148 -1.00 14.66 -2.62
CA LYS A 148 -1.18 16.10 -2.37
C LYS A 148 -2.24 16.42 -1.33
N LEU A 149 -3.26 15.56 -1.20
CA LEU A 149 -4.31 15.70 -0.18
C LEU A 149 -3.85 15.23 1.21
N GLY A 150 -2.60 14.81 1.39
CA GLY A 150 -2.09 14.26 2.65
C GLY A 150 -2.47 12.79 2.89
N LEU A 151 -3.04 12.13 1.89
CA LEU A 151 -3.49 10.73 1.95
C LEU A 151 -2.49 9.79 1.27
N GLN A 152 -2.30 8.62 1.87
CA GLN A 152 -1.54 7.52 1.29
C GLN A 152 -2.38 6.71 0.29
N THR A 153 -1.72 6.27 -0.76
CA THR A 153 -2.26 5.34 -1.76
C THR A 153 -1.41 4.07 -1.77
N LEU A 154 -2.06 2.91 -1.72
CA LEU A 154 -1.42 1.62 -1.98
C LEU A 154 -1.34 1.40 -3.48
N PHE A 155 -0.23 0.86 -3.96
CA PHE A 155 -0.14 0.48 -5.37
C PHE A 155 0.79 -0.70 -5.59
N SER A 156 0.50 -1.48 -6.63
CA SER A 156 1.40 -2.55 -7.06
C SER A 156 2.53 -2.01 -7.93
N VAL A 157 3.69 -2.61 -7.73
CA VAL A 157 4.85 -2.50 -8.60
C VAL A 157 5.25 -3.86 -9.12
N LYS A 158 5.96 -3.90 -10.25
CA LYS A 158 6.48 -5.15 -10.84
C LYS A 158 7.99 -5.19 -10.74
N ILE A 159 8.52 -6.02 -9.84
CA ILE A 159 9.98 -6.11 -9.58
C ILE A 159 10.74 -6.54 -10.84
N ARG A 160 10.15 -7.43 -11.66
CA ARG A 160 10.73 -7.89 -12.93
C ARG A 160 11.11 -6.77 -13.90
N GLU A 161 10.46 -5.61 -13.84
CA GLU A 161 10.77 -4.48 -14.73
C GLU A 161 12.14 -3.83 -14.41
N ILE A 162 12.67 -4.10 -13.21
CA ILE A 162 13.97 -3.63 -12.74
C ILE A 162 15.01 -4.76 -12.74
N TYR A 163 14.63 -5.94 -12.26
CA TYR A 163 15.58 -7.05 -12.02
C TYR A 163 15.53 -8.18 -13.05
N GLY A 164 14.62 -8.14 -14.03
CA GLY A 164 14.41 -9.22 -15.00
C GLY A 164 13.79 -10.49 -14.40
N SER A 165 13.56 -10.52 -13.09
CA SER A 165 12.98 -11.62 -12.32
C SER A 165 12.22 -11.08 -11.10
N GLY A 166 11.39 -11.92 -10.48
CA GLY A 166 10.57 -11.57 -9.33
C GLY A 166 9.13 -11.17 -9.69
N ASP A 167 8.24 -11.30 -8.72
CA ASP A 167 6.81 -11.03 -8.88
C ASP A 167 6.46 -9.54 -8.62
N GLY A 168 5.19 -9.27 -8.32
CA GLY A 168 4.75 -7.94 -7.92
C GLY A 168 5.35 -7.48 -6.58
N HIS A 169 4.95 -6.32 -6.10
CA HIS A 169 5.14 -5.90 -4.72
C HIS A 169 4.15 -4.79 -4.41
N ILE A 170 3.79 -4.59 -3.14
CA ILE A 170 2.87 -3.53 -2.72
C ILE A 170 3.69 -2.48 -1.99
N VAL A 171 3.48 -1.23 -2.39
CA VAL A 171 4.13 -0.06 -1.80
C VAL A 171 3.11 1.03 -1.55
N SER A 172 3.47 2.02 -0.73
CA SER A 172 2.60 3.15 -0.40
C SER A 172 3.25 4.48 -0.77
N SER A 173 2.48 5.46 -1.26
CA SER A 173 2.99 6.82 -1.38
C SER A 173 3.08 7.48 0.01
N CYS A 174 4.14 8.25 0.24
CA CYS A 174 4.35 8.96 1.51
C CYS A 174 4.83 10.41 1.37
N GLY A 175 5.03 10.90 0.15
CA GLY A 175 5.40 12.29 -0.07
C GLY A 175 5.64 12.62 -1.53
N LEU A 176 5.89 13.89 -1.82
CA LEU A 176 6.17 14.42 -3.14
C LEU A 176 7.41 15.32 -3.07
N ARG A 177 8.19 15.31 -4.14
CA ARG A 177 9.26 16.28 -4.36
C ARG A 177 8.84 17.26 -5.43
N TYR A 178 9.09 18.53 -5.19
CA TYR A 178 8.82 19.64 -6.09
C TYR A 178 10.13 20.28 -6.54
N ASN A 179 10.15 20.77 -7.78
CA ASN A 179 11.18 21.70 -8.23
C ASN A 179 10.88 23.14 -7.78
N GLU A 180 11.80 24.06 -8.09
CA GLU A 180 11.69 25.50 -7.80
C GLU A 180 10.43 26.16 -8.41
N LYS A 181 9.86 25.57 -9.46
CA LYS A 181 8.63 26.06 -10.11
C LYS A 181 7.35 25.54 -9.45
N GLY A 182 7.48 24.72 -8.40
CA GLY A 182 6.34 24.06 -7.75
C GLY A 182 5.78 22.87 -8.52
N GLU A 183 6.51 22.34 -9.50
CA GLU A 183 6.11 21.16 -10.27
C GLU A 183 6.56 19.88 -9.57
N VAL A 184 5.71 18.86 -9.54
CA VAL A 184 6.06 17.55 -8.97
C VAL A 184 7.07 16.87 -9.89
N ILE A 185 8.24 16.52 -9.36
CA ILE A 185 9.33 15.85 -10.11
C ILE A 185 9.59 14.41 -9.64
N GLY A 186 8.98 14.02 -8.53
CA GLY A 186 9.04 12.66 -8.02
C GLY A 186 8.15 12.44 -6.81
N ILE A 187 8.14 11.21 -6.35
CA ILE A 187 7.32 10.72 -5.26
C ILE A 187 8.20 10.00 -4.25
N PHE A 188 7.89 10.16 -2.96
CA PHE A 188 8.47 9.35 -1.90
C PHE A 188 7.57 8.16 -1.63
N ILE A 189 8.19 6.99 -1.55
CA ILE A 189 7.54 5.70 -1.41
C ILE A 189 7.98 5.06 -0.10
N GLN A 190 7.01 4.48 0.59
CA GLN A 190 7.26 3.48 1.61
C GLN A 190 7.29 2.12 0.93
N ASP A 191 8.48 1.54 0.93
CA ASP A 191 8.76 0.20 0.43
C ASP A 191 9.42 -0.61 1.54
N PRO A 192 8.70 -1.54 2.20
CA PRO A 192 9.25 -2.33 3.30
C PRO A 192 10.43 -3.21 2.89
N ALA A 193 10.61 -3.48 1.59
CA ALA A 193 11.73 -4.23 1.07
C ALA A 193 12.97 -3.33 0.82
N GLY A 194 12.92 -2.03 1.14
CA GLY A 194 14.00 -1.08 0.89
C GLY A 194 13.89 -0.43 -0.49
N SER A 195 14.96 0.24 -0.94
CA SER A 195 14.93 0.96 -2.21
C SER A 195 15.03 0.04 -3.41
N LEU A 196 13.94 -0.13 -4.17
CA LEU A 196 13.89 -0.97 -5.37
C LEU A 196 14.98 -0.65 -6.42
N PHE A 197 15.45 0.59 -6.47
CA PHE A 197 16.50 1.04 -7.40
C PHE A 197 17.92 0.94 -6.85
N GLU A 198 18.08 0.63 -5.57
CA GLU A 198 19.38 0.41 -4.93
C GLU A 198 19.51 -1.07 -4.59
N LYS A 199 20.09 -1.84 -5.51
CA LYS A 199 20.15 -3.32 -5.39
C LYS A 199 20.79 -3.82 -4.09
N ASN A 200 21.74 -3.07 -3.54
CA ASN A 200 22.43 -3.42 -2.31
C ASN A 200 21.56 -3.21 -1.07
N SER A 201 20.52 -2.37 -1.17
CA SER A 201 19.55 -2.12 -0.10
C SER A 201 18.31 -3.00 -0.26
N TYR A 202 17.85 -3.24 -1.49
CA TYR A 202 16.61 -3.98 -1.71
C TYR A 202 16.71 -5.42 -1.18
N ARG A 203 15.87 -5.75 -0.18
CA ARG A 203 15.81 -7.01 0.59
C ARG A 203 17.00 -7.29 1.51
N ASN A 204 18.02 -6.45 1.51
CA ASN A 204 19.23 -6.65 2.33
C ASN A 204 19.34 -5.61 3.46
N ASP A 205 18.71 -4.45 3.29
CA ASP A 205 18.62 -3.39 4.29
C ASP A 205 17.18 -2.89 4.37
N LEU A 206 16.42 -3.50 5.28
CA LEU A 206 15.00 -3.21 5.50
C LEU A 206 14.78 -1.87 6.22
N PHE A 207 15.85 -1.24 6.71
CA PHE A 207 15.76 0.04 7.43
C PHE A 207 15.61 1.24 6.48
N THR A 208 16.01 1.11 5.20
CA THR A 208 15.98 2.21 4.21
C THR A 208 14.60 2.44 3.56
N GLY A 209 13.63 1.57 3.83
CA GLY A 209 12.35 1.52 3.14
C GLY A 209 11.32 2.62 3.43
N GLU A 210 11.60 3.54 4.35
CA GLU A 210 10.57 4.47 4.85
C GLU A 210 10.25 5.64 3.92
N LYS A 211 11.26 6.16 3.20
CA LYS A 211 11.13 7.37 2.37
C LYS A 211 12.00 7.24 1.12
N VAL A 212 11.72 6.22 0.32
CA VAL A 212 12.46 5.96 -0.92
C VAL A 212 12.01 6.94 -2.00
N TYR A 213 12.93 7.74 -2.53
CA TYR A 213 12.63 8.68 -3.60
C TYR A 213 12.62 8.00 -4.98
N TRP A 214 11.51 8.08 -5.70
CA TRP A 214 11.41 7.70 -7.10
C TRP A 214 11.09 8.93 -7.96
N SER A 215 11.89 9.18 -8.99
CA SER A 215 11.55 10.15 -10.03
C SER A 215 10.30 9.73 -10.80
N LEU A 216 9.62 10.67 -11.47
CA LEU A 216 8.48 10.31 -12.31
C LEU A 216 8.85 9.31 -13.43
N SER A 217 10.07 9.37 -13.97
CA SER A 217 10.51 8.42 -14.99
C SER A 217 10.68 6.99 -14.42
N GLN A 218 11.21 6.88 -13.21
CA GLN A 218 11.32 5.62 -12.46
C GLN A 218 9.93 5.05 -12.15
N LEU A 219 9.03 5.87 -11.63
CA LEU A 219 7.65 5.49 -11.33
C LEU A 219 6.95 4.94 -12.58
N ARG A 220 6.96 5.69 -13.69
CA ARG A 220 6.36 5.26 -14.97
C ARG A 220 6.97 3.96 -15.49
N ARG A 221 8.27 3.76 -15.35
CA ARG A 221 8.93 2.52 -15.79
C ARG A 221 8.35 1.31 -15.08
N ILE A 222 8.13 1.41 -13.77
CA ILE A 222 7.66 0.29 -12.94
C ILE A 222 6.15 0.06 -13.08
N THR A 223 5.37 1.12 -13.36
CA THR A 223 3.90 1.08 -13.38
C THR A 223 3.29 0.88 -14.78
N LYS A 224 4.13 0.65 -15.80
CA LYS A 224 3.77 0.66 -17.23
C LYS A 224 2.65 -0.28 -17.67
N THR A 225 2.43 -1.43 -17.01
CA THR A 225 1.36 -2.37 -17.41
C THR A 225 0.85 -3.21 -16.24
N GLY A 226 -0.48 -3.28 -16.06
CA GLY A 226 -1.14 -4.14 -15.07
C GLY A 226 -0.81 -3.80 -13.61
N CYS A 227 -0.43 -2.54 -13.37
CA CYS A 227 -0.31 -2.01 -12.01
C CYS A 227 -1.66 -1.43 -11.59
N HIS A 228 -1.92 -1.51 -10.30
CA HIS A 228 -3.17 -1.10 -9.70
C HIS A 228 -2.90 -0.18 -8.54
N ILE A 229 -3.86 0.69 -8.27
CA ILE A 229 -3.86 1.52 -7.07
C ILE A 229 -5.11 1.25 -6.23
N MET A 230 -4.97 1.49 -4.95
CA MET A 230 -6.06 1.59 -4.01
C MET A 230 -5.92 2.88 -3.21
N LYS A 231 -6.96 3.69 -3.27
CA LYS A 231 -7.00 5.00 -2.62
C LYS A 231 -8.30 5.19 -1.86
N LEU A 232 -8.22 6.00 -0.80
CA LEU A 232 -9.40 6.46 -0.06
C LEU A 232 -10.07 7.59 -0.85
N GLU A 233 -11.39 7.53 -0.96
CA GLU A 233 -12.22 8.56 -1.58
C GLU A 233 -13.40 8.90 -0.69
N GLU A 234 -13.88 10.14 -0.81
CA GLU A 234 -15.17 10.54 -0.25
C GLU A 234 -16.30 10.02 -1.13
N ARG A 235 -17.33 9.44 -0.52
CA ARG A 235 -18.55 9.06 -1.22
C ARG A 235 -19.20 10.33 -1.75
N LYS A 236 -19.37 10.40 -3.06
CA LYS A 236 -20.27 11.40 -3.64
C LYS A 236 -21.68 11.02 -3.19
N ASN A 237 -22.34 11.88 -2.42
CA ASN A 237 -23.75 11.70 -2.12
C ASN A 237 -24.50 11.58 -3.47
N GLY A 238 -25.17 10.45 -3.66
CA GLY A 238 -26.18 10.30 -4.72
C GLY A 238 -27.41 11.13 -4.39
#